data_AF-A0A846CSD5-F1
#
_entry.id   AF-A0A846CSD5-F1
#
_cell.length_a   1.000
_cell.length_b   1.000
_cell.length_c   1.000
_cell.angle_alpha   90.00
_cell.angle_beta   90.00
_cell.angle_gamma   90.00
#
_symmetry.space_group_name_H-M   'P 1'
#
loop_
_entity.id
_entity.type
_entity.pdbx_description
1 polymer ?
#
loop_
_entity_poly.entity_id
_entity_poly.type
_entity_poly.pdbx_seq_one_letter_code
_entity_poly.pdbx_strand_id
1 'polypeptide(L)'
;EKHVLYLETSPHVGVSFSYSAFIDETGSPLGIYQIAKTKDITTDYIMCRNPIGNGSTPVIRREVFEAIRYRNDQATEEAYFDTELHNIEDVECWLRMAIKTDWQMEGLPEALTLYRIHSQGHSASILKHINSLEKVIDKTRAYAPEVIAECENPARAYYLRFGARRALSINEGLMATELFNKALATYWRILLEEPLRTLLTGAAAYLLRLLPKTIYQQMEAVALKTTGASQKRRIYQEQA
;
A
#
# COMPACT_ATOMS: atom_id res chain seq x y z
N GLU A 1 -9.84 11.68 17.59
CA GLU A 1 -9.75 11.40 19.05
C GLU A 1 -8.84 10.23 19.36
N LYS A 2 -9.14 8.98 18.94
CA LYS A 2 -8.30 7.80 19.24
C LYS A 2 -6.81 7.96 18.85
N HIS A 3 -6.52 8.47 17.66
CA HIS A 3 -5.15 8.77 17.24
C HIS A 3 -4.43 9.76 18.16
N VAL A 4 -5.14 10.81 18.60
CA VAL A 4 -4.57 11.85 19.48
C VAL A 4 -4.24 11.24 20.83
N LEU A 5 -5.19 10.52 21.44
CA LEU A 5 -4.97 9.81 22.69
C LEU A 5 -3.78 8.83 22.58
N TYR A 6 -3.69 8.10 21.47
CA TYR A 6 -2.58 7.16 21.26
C TYR A 6 -1.23 7.87 21.19
N LEU A 7 -1.14 8.97 20.44
CA LEU A 7 0.07 9.78 20.37
C LEU A 7 0.40 10.39 21.74
N GLU A 8 -0.56 10.97 22.45
CA GLU A 8 -0.33 11.55 23.79
C GLU A 8 0.21 10.53 24.80
N THR A 9 -0.26 9.28 24.72
CA THR A 9 0.16 8.19 25.63
C THR A 9 1.39 7.42 25.14
N SER A 10 1.81 7.62 23.88
CA SER A 10 2.95 6.93 23.26
C SER A 10 4.01 7.94 22.78
N PRO A 11 4.93 8.37 23.67
CA PRO A 11 5.86 9.46 23.37
C PRO A 11 6.93 9.12 22.31
N HIS A 12 7.09 7.85 21.95
CA HIS A 12 8.02 7.40 20.89
C HIS A 12 7.36 7.25 19.51
N VAL A 13 6.02 7.36 19.45
CA VAL A 13 5.26 7.22 18.21
C VAL A 13 5.05 8.60 17.61
N GLY A 14 5.51 8.78 16.37
CA GLY A 14 5.37 10.03 15.62
C GLY A 14 4.23 10.01 14.61
N VAL A 15 3.88 8.82 14.12
CA VAL A 15 2.84 8.61 13.12
C VAL A 15 1.85 7.58 13.64
N SER A 16 0.59 7.97 13.81
CA SER A 16 -0.51 7.06 14.12
C SER A 16 -1.43 6.93 12.91
N PHE A 17 -1.68 5.71 12.44
CA PHE A 17 -2.59 5.43 11.30
C PHE A 17 -3.63 4.37 11.67
N SER A 18 -4.59 4.09 10.81
CA SER A 18 -5.67 3.14 11.08
C SER A 18 -6.06 2.35 9.84
N TYR A 19 -6.90 1.33 10.01
CA TYR A 19 -7.50 0.65 8.87
C TYR A 19 -8.53 1.55 8.19
N SER A 20 -8.77 1.27 6.91
CA SER A 20 -9.85 1.91 6.16
C SER A 20 -10.94 0.90 5.81
N ALA A 21 -12.20 1.26 6.04
CA ALA A 21 -13.32 0.54 5.46
C ALA A 21 -13.62 1.12 4.08
N PHE A 22 -13.77 0.26 3.07
CA PHE A 22 -14.09 0.74 1.73
C PHE A 22 -15.58 1.00 1.57
N ILE A 23 -15.88 2.13 0.93
CA ILE A 23 -17.24 2.55 0.55
C ILE A 23 -17.29 2.78 -0.97
N ASP A 24 -18.46 2.60 -1.55
CA ASP A 24 -18.70 2.91 -2.96
C ASP A 24 -18.88 4.43 -3.21
N GLU A 25 -19.13 4.81 -4.46
CA GLU A 25 -19.34 6.20 -4.88
C GLU A 25 -20.56 6.88 -4.20
N THR A 26 -21.54 6.10 -3.75
CA THR A 26 -22.74 6.59 -3.03
C THR A 26 -22.53 6.68 -1.52
N GLY A 27 -21.45 6.09 -1.01
CA GLY A 27 -21.12 6.02 0.41
C GLY A 27 -21.58 4.73 1.08
N SER A 28 -22.08 3.76 0.31
CA SER A 28 -22.51 2.49 0.85
C SER A 28 -21.30 1.60 1.18
N PRO A 29 -21.31 0.89 2.33
CA PRO A 29 -20.21 0.00 2.69
C PRO A 29 -20.03 -1.16 1.71
N LEU A 30 -18.78 -1.39 1.29
CA LEU A 30 -18.42 -2.53 0.42
C LEU A 30 -18.13 -3.83 1.22
N GLY A 31 -18.04 -3.74 2.55
CA GLY A 31 -17.78 -4.89 3.42
C GLY A 31 -16.36 -5.45 3.35
N ILE A 32 -15.45 -4.73 2.70
CA ILE A 32 -14.02 -5.02 2.58
C ILE A 32 -13.20 -3.87 3.17
N TYR A 33 -12.00 -4.20 3.63
CA TYR A 33 -11.16 -3.30 4.41
C TYR A 33 -9.72 -3.28 3.89
N GLN A 34 -9.07 -2.14 4.06
CA GLN A 34 -7.62 -2.01 3.96
C GLN A 34 -7.00 -2.29 5.33
N ILE A 35 -6.43 -3.49 5.47
CA ILE A 35 -5.78 -3.98 6.69
C ILE A 35 -4.29 -4.12 6.42
N ALA A 36 -3.49 -3.58 7.33
CA ALA A 36 -2.03 -3.63 7.27
C ALA A 36 -1.43 -4.07 8.61
N LYS A 37 -0.11 -4.31 8.60
CA LYS A 37 0.69 -4.45 9.83
C LYS A 37 0.59 -3.12 10.61
N THR A 38 0.44 -3.20 11.92
CA THR A 38 0.22 -2.04 12.79
C THR A 38 1.41 -1.67 13.65
N LYS A 39 2.40 -2.56 13.83
CA LYS A 39 3.60 -2.31 14.63
C LYS A 39 4.83 -2.81 13.91
N ASP A 40 6.01 -2.46 14.42
CA ASP A 40 7.30 -2.85 13.87
C ASP A 40 7.38 -2.55 12.36
N ILE A 41 6.99 -1.32 12.00
CA ILE A 41 6.97 -0.86 10.62
C ILE A 41 8.39 -0.51 10.21
N THR A 42 8.94 -1.29 9.30
CA THR A 42 10.30 -1.15 8.78
C THR A 42 10.31 -0.46 7.41
N THR A 43 11.45 0.10 7.02
CA THR A 43 11.63 0.79 5.73
C THR A 43 11.35 -0.12 4.53
N ASP A 44 11.80 -1.38 4.56
CA ASP A 44 11.50 -2.39 3.54
C ASP A 44 9.99 -2.69 3.48
N TYR A 45 9.31 -2.73 4.62
CA TYR A 45 7.87 -2.97 4.66
C TYR A 45 7.09 -1.78 4.11
N ILE A 46 7.51 -0.54 4.40
CA ILE A 46 6.94 0.68 3.80
C ILE A 46 7.07 0.62 2.28
N MET A 47 8.29 0.37 1.79
CA MET A 47 8.59 0.28 0.36
C MET A 47 7.81 -0.83 -0.34
N CYS A 48 7.60 -1.96 0.32
CA CYS A 48 6.90 -3.08 -0.31
C CYS A 48 5.37 -2.96 -0.23
N ARG A 49 4.83 -2.33 0.83
CA ARG A 49 3.43 -2.54 1.24
C ARG A 49 2.63 -1.30 1.59
N ASN A 50 3.26 -0.15 1.78
CA ASN A 50 2.63 1.07 2.26
C ASN A 50 1.62 0.79 3.40
N PRO A 51 2.07 0.48 4.62
CA PRO A 51 1.20 0.10 5.74
C PRO A 51 0.14 1.15 6.09
N ILE A 52 0.48 2.42 5.91
CA ILE A 52 -0.39 3.56 6.21
C ILE A 52 -1.55 3.60 5.20
N GLY A 53 -1.29 3.19 3.96
CA GLY A 53 -2.33 3.00 2.97
C GLY A 53 -2.78 4.32 2.37
N ASN A 54 -3.89 4.88 2.84
CA ASN A 54 -4.43 6.11 2.29
C ASN A 54 -3.83 7.31 3.03
N GLY A 55 -3.41 8.34 2.30
CA GLY A 55 -2.87 9.59 2.88
C GLY A 55 -3.83 10.35 3.79
N SER A 56 -5.12 9.97 3.84
CA SER A 56 -6.12 10.51 4.76
C SER A 56 -6.20 9.82 6.12
N THR A 57 -5.51 8.70 6.31
CA THR A 57 -5.53 7.92 7.56
C THR A 57 -4.57 8.40 8.66
N PRO A 58 -3.37 8.95 8.37
CA PRO A 58 -2.40 9.19 9.41
C PRO A 58 -2.65 10.50 10.14
N VAL A 59 -2.44 10.49 11.45
CA VAL A 59 -2.25 11.66 12.30
C VAL A 59 -0.78 11.69 12.71
N ILE A 60 -0.11 12.80 12.45
CA ILE A 60 1.35 12.91 12.50
C ILE A 60 1.71 14.05 13.43
N ARG A 61 2.68 13.82 14.31
CA ARG A 61 3.29 14.87 15.14
C ARG A 61 3.98 15.90 14.24
N ARG A 62 3.82 17.18 14.58
CA ARG A 62 4.46 18.26 13.83
C ARG A 62 5.99 18.11 13.80
N GLU A 63 6.58 17.64 14.89
CA GLU A 63 8.01 17.39 15.05
C GLU A 63 8.56 16.38 14.02
N VAL A 64 7.73 15.44 13.58
CA VAL A 64 8.10 14.48 12.52
C VAL A 64 8.28 15.21 11.19
N PHE A 65 7.33 16.08 10.84
CA PHE A 65 7.42 16.88 9.61
C PHE A 65 8.61 17.85 9.65
N GLU A 66 8.83 18.50 10.78
CA GLU A 66 9.97 19.40 10.99
C GLU A 66 11.31 18.66 10.81
N ALA A 67 11.40 17.40 11.26
CA ALA A 67 12.62 16.60 11.14
C ALA A 67 12.91 16.14 9.70
N ILE A 68 11.89 15.99 8.85
CA ILE A 68 12.08 15.52 7.46
C ILE A 68 12.11 16.64 6.42
N ARG A 69 11.83 17.89 6.82
CA ARG A 69 11.76 19.03 5.90
C ARG A 69 13.00 19.10 5.01
N TYR A 70 12.78 19.43 3.75
CA TYR A 70 13.88 19.62 2.80
C TYR A 70 13.62 20.86 1.96
N ARG A 71 14.68 21.38 1.34
CA ARG A 71 14.57 22.47 0.38
C ARG A 71 14.82 21.91 -1.00
N ASN A 72 13.90 22.13 -1.92
CA ASN A 72 14.17 21.93 -3.34
C ASN A 72 15.04 23.10 -3.82
N ASP A 73 16.07 22.84 -4.62
CA ASP A 73 16.99 23.86 -5.15
C ASP A 73 16.27 25.00 -5.88
N GLN A 74 15.07 24.72 -6.41
CA GLN A 74 14.24 25.67 -7.14
C GLN A 74 13.19 26.38 -6.26
N ALA A 75 13.06 26.00 -4.98
CA ALA A 75 12.00 26.46 -4.10
C ALA A 75 12.49 27.48 -3.06
N THR A 76 11.68 28.53 -2.87
CA THR A 76 11.88 29.52 -1.81
C THR A 76 11.52 28.99 -0.43
N GLU A 77 10.60 28.03 -0.36
CA GLU A 77 10.04 27.46 0.86
C GLU A 77 10.57 26.05 1.16
N GLU A 78 10.53 25.66 2.43
CA GLU A 78 10.78 24.28 2.84
C GLU A 78 9.56 23.41 2.49
N ALA A 79 9.82 22.21 1.97
CA ALA A 79 8.80 21.26 1.58
C ALA A 79 8.84 20.01 2.47
N TYR A 80 7.67 19.41 2.67
CA TYR A 80 7.53 18.12 3.34
C TYR A 80 7.25 16.99 2.35
N PHE A 81 6.55 17.28 1.25
CA PHE A 81 6.22 16.34 0.19
C PHE A 81 6.88 16.77 -1.12
N ASP A 82 7.22 15.79 -1.96
CA ASP A 82 7.75 16.06 -3.29
C ASP A 82 6.66 16.18 -4.33
N THR A 83 6.53 17.38 -4.89
CA THR A 83 5.56 17.68 -5.95
C THR A 83 5.86 16.97 -7.26
N GLU A 84 7.10 16.49 -7.46
CA GLU A 84 7.49 15.73 -8.67
C GLU A 84 7.06 14.25 -8.61
N LEU A 85 6.66 13.77 -7.43
CA LEU A 85 6.21 12.40 -7.17
C LEU A 85 4.68 12.29 -7.21
N HIS A 86 4.08 12.36 -8.40
CA HIS A 86 2.62 12.23 -8.51
C HIS A 86 2.11 10.80 -8.22
N ASN A 87 1.12 10.68 -7.33
CA ASN A 87 0.38 9.46 -6.96
C ASN A 87 1.19 8.45 -6.12
N ILE A 88 2.29 8.87 -5.52
CA ILE A 88 3.14 8.07 -4.64
C ILE A 88 3.96 8.94 -3.66
N GLU A 89 3.69 10.24 -3.62
CA GLU A 89 4.35 11.22 -2.76
C GLU A 89 4.29 10.83 -1.28
N ASP A 90 3.23 10.14 -0.90
CA ASP A 90 3.01 9.65 0.45
C ASP A 90 4.02 8.57 0.82
N VAL A 91 4.28 7.60 -0.07
CA VAL A 91 5.24 6.51 0.17
C VAL A 91 6.66 7.05 0.38
N GLU A 92 7.11 8.00 -0.45
CA GLU A 92 8.42 8.63 -0.23
C GLU A 92 8.46 9.39 1.09
N CYS A 93 7.38 10.09 1.44
CA CYS A 93 7.29 10.83 2.70
C CYS A 93 7.38 9.87 3.91
N TRP A 94 6.61 8.78 3.91
CA TRP A 94 6.66 7.74 4.95
C TRP A 94 8.04 7.12 5.07
N LEU A 95 8.66 6.81 3.93
CA LEU A 95 9.98 6.23 3.90
C LEU A 95 11.03 7.20 4.46
N ARG A 96 10.96 8.47 4.07
CA ARG A 96 11.87 9.50 4.58
C ARG A 96 11.72 9.74 6.08
N MET A 97 10.49 9.68 6.61
CA MET A 97 10.25 9.70 8.06
C MET A 97 10.93 8.51 8.76
N ALA A 98 10.76 7.29 8.23
CA ALA A 98 11.36 6.08 8.79
C ALA A 98 12.91 6.06 8.70
N ILE A 99 13.49 6.75 7.72
CA ILE A 99 14.94 6.80 7.51
C ILE A 99 15.59 7.91 8.36
N LYS A 100 14.99 9.11 8.38
CA LYS A 100 15.63 10.30 8.96
C LYS A 100 15.31 10.54 10.43
N THR A 101 14.41 9.75 11.02
CA THR A 101 13.93 9.99 12.37
C THR A 101 13.86 8.69 13.18
N ASP A 102 13.93 8.81 14.50
CA ASP A 102 13.72 7.69 15.43
C ASP A 102 12.23 7.49 15.79
N TRP A 103 11.33 8.22 15.11
CA TRP A 103 9.90 8.13 15.38
C TRP A 103 9.33 6.81 14.88
N GLN A 104 8.59 6.13 15.75
CA GLN A 104 7.86 4.93 15.37
C GLN A 104 6.58 5.28 14.59
N MET A 105 6.23 4.42 13.65
CA MET A 105 4.94 4.43 12.96
C MET A 105 4.09 3.28 13.46
N GLU A 106 2.92 3.59 14.04
CA GLU A 106 2.05 2.58 14.59
C GLU A 106 0.59 2.77 14.17
N GLY A 107 -0.08 1.65 13.93
CA GLY A 107 -1.45 1.57 13.46
C GLY A 107 -2.40 1.17 14.58
N LEU A 108 -3.59 1.77 14.59
CA LEU A 108 -4.72 1.31 15.38
C LEU A 108 -5.44 0.21 14.57
N PRO A 109 -5.70 -0.98 15.16
CA PRO A 109 -6.38 -2.08 14.49
C PRO A 109 -7.90 -1.84 14.36
N GLU A 110 -8.27 -0.65 13.90
CA GLU A 110 -9.65 -0.17 13.80
C GLU A 110 -9.87 0.51 12.46
N ALA A 111 -11.06 0.29 11.87
CA ALA A 111 -11.43 0.96 10.64
C ALA A 111 -11.98 2.37 10.93
N LEU A 112 -11.09 3.33 11.17
CA LEU A 112 -11.46 4.71 11.56
C LEU A 112 -11.65 5.64 10.36
N THR A 113 -11.29 5.19 9.16
CA THR A 113 -11.46 5.96 7.92
C THR A 113 -12.39 5.22 6.96
N LEU A 114 -13.32 5.96 6.33
CA LEU A 114 -14.08 5.48 5.18
C LEU A 114 -13.37 5.91 3.90
N TYR A 115 -12.88 4.97 3.11
CA TYR A 115 -12.19 5.25 1.86
C TYR A 115 -13.08 4.93 0.67
N ARG A 116 -13.34 5.95 -0.15
CA ARG A 116 -14.21 5.86 -1.32
C ARG A 116 -13.46 5.30 -2.52
N ILE A 117 -13.92 4.16 -3.03
CA ILE A 117 -13.40 3.58 -4.26
C ILE A 117 -14.23 4.12 -5.42
N HIS A 118 -13.56 4.78 -6.36
CA HIS A 118 -14.15 5.15 -7.65
C HIS A 118 -13.94 4.00 -8.65
N SER A 119 -14.96 3.74 -9.44
CA SER A 119 -15.02 2.63 -10.40
C SER A 119 -14.12 2.82 -11.64
N GLN A 120 -13.35 3.92 -11.72
CA GLN A 120 -12.47 4.17 -12.86
C GLN A 120 -11.13 3.46 -12.70
N GLY A 121 -11.02 2.31 -13.35
CA GLY A 121 -9.81 1.49 -13.39
C GLY A 121 -9.21 1.45 -14.79
N HIS A 122 -8.38 2.45 -15.12
CA HIS A 122 -7.63 2.44 -16.38
C HIS A 122 -6.29 1.73 -16.19
N SER A 123 -5.95 0.82 -17.11
CA SER A 123 -4.65 0.15 -17.18
C SER A 123 -3.47 1.14 -17.15
N ALA A 124 -3.64 2.32 -17.76
CA ALA A 124 -2.68 3.42 -17.71
C ALA A 124 -2.40 3.91 -16.26
N SER A 125 -3.39 3.92 -15.38
CA SER A 125 -3.20 4.28 -13.96
C SER A 125 -2.35 3.26 -13.22
N ILE A 126 -2.52 1.97 -13.52
CA ILE A 126 -1.71 0.88 -12.95
C ILE A 126 -0.24 1.05 -13.35
N LEU A 127 0.03 1.24 -14.64
CA LEU A 127 1.40 1.43 -15.14
C LEU A 127 2.03 2.71 -14.62
N LYS A 128 1.26 3.81 -14.52
CA LYS A 128 1.73 5.04 -13.88
C LYS A 128 2.16 4.79 -12.44
N HIS A 129 1.36 4.07 -11.65
CA HIS A 129 1.70 3.77 -10.26
C HIS A 129 2.97 2.90 -10.15
N ILE A 130 3.14 1.90 -11.01
CA ILE A 130 4.37 1.09 -11.06
C ILE A 130 5.57 1.95 -11.45
N ASN A 131 5.45 2.81 -12.46
CA ASN A 131 6.54 3.67 -12.90
C ASN A 131 6.88 4.75 -11.85
N SER A 132 5.89 5.21 -11.08
CA SER A 132 6.12 6.16 -9.99
C SER A 132 7.01 5.57 -8.89
N LEU A 133 7.01 4.23 -8.68
CA LEU A 133 7.93 3.58 -7.75
C LEU A 133 9.39 3.81 -8.14
N GLU A 134 9.72 3.76 -9.43
CA GLU A 134 11.11 3.95 -9.89
C GLU A 134 11.63 5.34 -9.50
N LYS A 135 10.77 6.37 -9.54
CA LYS A 135 11.12 7.71 -9.06
C LYS A 135 11.39 7.74 -7.55
N VAL A 136 10.59 7.03 -6.76
CA VAL A 136 10.80 6.92 -5.30
C VAL A 136 12.12 6.21 -5.01
N ILE A 137 12.40 5.12 -5.73
CA ILE A 137 13.66 4.36 -5.63
C ILE A 137 14.84 5.27 -5.95
N ASP A 138 14.83 5.95 -7.11
CA ASP A 138 15.92 6.79 -7.57
C ASP A 138 16.17 7.96 -6.61
N LYS A 139 15.10 8.62 -6.16
CA LYS A 139 15.18 9.72 -5.20
C LYS A 139 15.72 9.25 -3.86
N THR A 140 15.20 8.15 -3.32
CA THR A 140 15.64 7.63 -2.03
C THR A 140 17.09 7.15 -2.08
N ARG A 141 17.50 6.53 -3.20
CA ARG A 141 18.89 6.08 -3.40
C ARG A 141 19.89 7.23 -3.27
N ALA A 142 19.51 8.45 -3.63
CA ALA A 142 20.38 9.61 -3.52
C ALA A 142 20.76 9.96 -2.06
N TYR A 143 19.93 9.62 -1.08
CA TYR A 143 20.16 9.95 0.33
C TYR A 143 20.21 8.75 1.30
N ALA A 144 19.78 7.57 0.87
CA ALA A 144 19.81 6.33 1.65
C ALA A 144 20.03 5.10 0.73
N PRO A 145 21.21 5.01 0.08
CA PRO A 145 21.50 3.95 -0.89
C PRO A 145 21.49 2.55 -0.28
N GLU A 146 21.89 2.39 0.98
CA GLU A 146 21.88 1.14 1.73
C GLU A 146 20.47 0.58 1.90
N VAL A 147 19.49 1.42 2.23
CA VAL A 147 18.09 1.01 2.38
C VAL A 147 17.54 0.52 1.04
N ILE A 148 17.83 1.23 -0.05
CA ILE A 148 17.38 0.84 -1.39
C ILE A 148 18.03 -0.46 -1.86
N ALA A 149 19.32 -0.65 -1.59
CA ALA A 149 20.04 -1.87 -1.97
C ALA A 149 19.38 -3.15 -1.40
N GLU A 150 18.80 -3.07 -0.20
CA GLU A 150 18.13 -4.20 0.44
C GLU A 150 16.71 -4.44 -0.09
N CYS A 151 15.96 -3.38 -0.41
CA CYS A 151 14.52 -3.48 -0.67
C CYS A 151 14.07 -3.23 -2.12
N GLU A 152 14.97 -2.83 -3.04
CA GLU A 152 14.60 -2.42 -4.41
C GLU A 152 13.87 -3.53 -5.21
N ASN A 153 14.47 -4.72 -5.32
CA ASN A 153 13.85 -5.83 -6.06
C ASN A 153 12.59 -6.38 -5.36
N PRO A 154 12.57 -6.59 -4.03
CA PRO A 154 11.34 -6.87 -3.30
C PRO A 154 10.24 -5.86 -3.60
N ALA A 155 10.51 -4.55 -3.45
CA ALA A 155 9.52 -3.49 -3.65
C ALA A 155 8.93 -3.52 -5.06
N ARG A 156 9.78 -3.61 -6.10
CA ARG A 156 9.33 -3.77 -7.50
C ARG A 156 8.41 -4.96 -7.68
N ALA A 157 8.78 -6.13 -7.16
CA ALA A 157 7.97 -7.33 -7.29
C ALA A 157 6.62 -7.21 -6.56
N TYR A 158 6.61 -6.60 -5.38
CA TYR A 158 5.38 -6.33 -4.64
C TYR A 158 4.44 -5.35 -5.37
N TYR A 159 5.00 -4.29 -5.98
CA TYR A 159 4.23 -3.35 -6.81
C TYR A 159 3.70 -4.00 -8.09
N LEU A 160 4.51 -4.82 -8.77
CA LEU A 160 4.06 -5.58 -9.94
C LEU A 160 2.92 -6.55 -9.59
N ARG A 161 3.03 -7.26 -8.45
CA ARG A 161 1.96 -8.13 -7.96
C ARG A 161 0.71 -7.34 -7.56
N PHE A 162 0.86 -6.17 -6.95
CA PHE A 162 -0.26 -5.27 -6.68
C PHE A 162 -0.93 -4.82 -7.98
N GLY A 163 -0.14 -4.43 -8.98
CA GLY A 163 -0.64 -4.08 -10.32
C GLY A 163 -1.38 -5.25 -10.99
N ALA A 164 -0.88 -6.47 -10.86
CA ALA A 164 -1.56 -7.68 -11.33
C ALA A 164 -2.95 -7.83 -10.68
N ARG A 165 -3.05 -7.64 -9.36
CA ARG A 165 -4.35 -7.64 -8.66
C ARG A 165 -5.28 -6.51 -9.11
N ARG A 166 -4.73 -5.32 -9.38
CA ARG A 166 -5.53 -4.20 -9.89
C ARG A 166 -6.04 -4.49 -11.30
N ALA A 167 -5.23 -5.12 -12.15
CA ALA A 167 -5.63 -5.57 -13.48
C ALA A 167 -6.77 -6.61 -13.43
N LEU A 168 -6.75 -7.52 -12.43
CA LEU A 168 -7.88 -8.43 -12.19
C LEU A 168 -9.19 -7.66 -11.93
N SER A 169 -9.16 -6.63 -11.09
CA SER A 169 -10.36 -5.85 -10.74
C SER A 169 -11.00 -5.10 -11.91
N ILE A 170 -10.25 -4.95 -13.01
CA ILE A 170 -10.72 -4.30 -14.25
C ILE A 170 -10.87 -5.30 -15.40
N ASN A 171 -10.81 -6.60 -15.10
CA ASN A 171 -10.93 -7.70 -16.05
C ASN A 171 -9.86 -7.73 -17.17
N GLU A 172 -8.67 -7.17 -16.92
CA GLU A 172 -7.54 -7.13 -17.86
C GLU A 172 -6.61 -8.35 -17.66
N GLY A 173 -7.09 -9.53 -18.06
CA GLY A 173 -6.40 -10.81 -17.81
C GLY A 173 -5.00 -10.93 -18.40
N LEU A 174 -4.77 -10.42 -19.62
CA LEU A 174 -3.44 -10.43 -20.24
C LEU A 174 -2.44 -9.62 -19.40
N MET A 175 -2.78 -8.37 -19.08
CA MET A 175 -1.97 -7.50 -18.25
C MET A 175 -1.72 -8.09 -16.86
N ALA A 176 -2.75 -8.68 -16.24
CA ALA A 176 -2.62 -9.35 -14.94
C ALA A 176 -1.55 -10.45 -14.99
N THR A 177 -1.57 -11.32 -16.02
CA THR A 177 -0.57 -12.39 -16.16
C THR A 177 0.83 -11.86 -16.46
N GLU A 178 0.96 -10.84 -17.30
CA GLU A 178 2.26 -10.23 -17.62
C GLU A 178 2.90 -9.59 -16.39
N LEU A 179 2.13 -8.80 -15.63
CA LEU A 179 2.60 -8.17 -14.40
C LEU A 179 2.97 -9.22 -13.34
N PHE A 180 2.19 -10.28 -13.20
CA PHE A 180 2.48 -11.36 -12.26
C PHE A 180 3.78 -12.10 -12.63
N ASN A 181 3.98 -12.42 -13.91
CA ASN A 181 5.21 -13.07 -14.37
C ASN A 181 6.43 -12.17 -14.19
N LYS A 182 6.30 -10.87 -14.48
CA LYS A 182 7.34 -9.87 -14.19
C LYS A 182 7.66 -9.82 -12.69
N ALA A 183 6.64 -9.84 -11.82
CA ALA A 183 6.86 -9.85 -10.37
C ALA A 183 7.73 -11.04 -9.92
N LEU A 184 7.43 -12.24 -10.42
CA LEU A 184 8.20 -13.45 -10.09
C LEU A 184 9.61 -13.42 -10.68
N ALA A 185 9.77 -12.91 -11.91
CA ALA A 185 11.08 -12.76 -12.54
C ALA A 185 11.96 -11.75 -11.79
N THR A 186 11.37 -10.67 -11.26
CA THR A 186 12.09 -9.66 -10.46
C THR A 186 12.51 -10.19 -9.09
N TYR A 187 11.59 -10.85 -8.37
CA TYR A 187 11.89 -11.38 -7.03
C TYR A 187 10.95 -12.54 -6.68
N TRP A 188 11.34 -13.76 -7.04
CA TRP A 188 10.51 -14.97 -6.86
C TRP A 188 10.21 -15.31 -5.39
N ARG A 189 11.03 -14.82 -4.45
CA ARG A 189 10.88 -15.06 -3.01
C ARG A 189 9.58 -14.51 -2.42
N ILE A 190 8.84 -13.65 -3.14
CA ILE A 190 7.45 -13.29 -2.78
C ILE A 190 6.51 -14.50 -2.68
N LEU A 191 6.87 -15.65 -3.28
CA LEU A 191 6.17 -16.93 -3.11
C LEU A 191 6.43 -17.57 -1.75
N LEU A 192 7.59 -17.32 -1.15
CA LEU A 192 7.96 -17.84 0.18
C LEU A 192 7.51 -16.89 1.28
N GLU A 193 7.66 -15.59 1.05
CA GLU A 193 7.28 -14.55 2.02
C GLU A 193 5.75 -14.43 2.15
N GLU A 194 5.02 -14.56 1.04
CA GLU A 194 3.56 -14.46 1.01
C GLU A 194 2.87 -15.51 0.12
N PRO A 195 3.01 -16.81 0.43
CA PRO A 195 2.55 -17.89 -0.44
C PRO A 195 1.08 -17.74 -0.81
N LEU A 196 0.19 -17.59 0.19
CA LEU A 196 -1.24 -17.53 -0.06
C LEU A 196 -1.63 -16.35 -0.96
N ARG A 197 -1.14 -15.14 -0.66
CA ARG A 197 -1.50 -13.93 -1.43
C ARG A 197 -0.92 -13.98 -2.85
N THR A 198 0.30 -14.48 -3.00
CA THR A 198 0.97 -14.60 -4.29
C THR A 198 0.30 -15.67 -5.16
N LEU A 199 0.02 -16.85 -4.61
CA LEU A 199 -0.64 -17.94 -5.33
C LEU A 199 -2.06 -17.58 -5.75
N LEU A 200 -2.85 -16.95 -4.87
CA LEU A 200 -4.20 -16.50 -5.23
C LEU A 200 -4.18 -15.47 -6.36
N THR A 201 -3.22 -14.53 -6.34
CA THR A 201 -3.07 -13.54 -7.41
C THR A 201 -2.72 -14.22 -8.73
N GLY A 202 -1.73 -15.13 -8.72
CA GLY A 202 -1.33 -15.87 -9.91
C GLY A 202 -2.46 -16.73 -10.47
N ALA A 203 -3.09 -17.54 -9.61
CA ALA A 203 -4.23 -18.38 -9.98
C ALA A 203 -5.35 -17.55 -10.62
N ALA A 204 -5.76 -16.45 -9.99
CA ALA A 204 -6.79 -15.56 -10.55
C ALA A 204 -6.37 -14.96 -11.91
N ALA A 205 -5.10 -14.55 -12.08
CA ALA A 205 -4.61 -14.00 -13.34
C ALA A 205 -4.68 -15.00 -14.48
N TYR A 206 -4.23 -16.24 -14.24
CA TYR A 206 -4.31 -17.30 -15.24
C TYR A 206 -5.74 -17.76 -15.49
N LEU A 207 -6.57 -17.90 -14.45
CA LEU A 207 -7.98 -18.28 -14.61
C LEU A 207 -8.75 -17.23 -15.41
N LEU A 208 -8.57 -15.94 -15.14
CA LEU A 208 -9.19 -14.86 -15.92
C LEU A 208 -8.77 -14.88 -17.39
N ARG A 209 -7.51 -15.24 -17.67
CA ARG A 209 -6.98 -15.33 -19.03
C ARG A 209 -7.50 -16.55 -19.80
N LEU A 210 -7.73 -17.68 -19.12
CA LEU A 210 -8.00 -18.97 -19.75
C LEU A 210 -9.49 -19.36 -19.72
N LEU A 211 -10.27 -18.89 -18.74
CA LEU A 211 -11.68 -19.28 -18.59
C LEU A 211 -12.64 -18.29 -19.26
N PRO A 212 -13.84 -18.75 -19.65
CA PRO A 212 -14.94 -17.86 -20.01
C PRO A 212 -15.29 -16.89 -18.86
N LYS A 213 -15.57 -15.62 -19.20
CA LYS A 213 -15.85 -14.55 -18.24
C LYS A 213 -16.95 -14.89 -17.22
N THR A 214 -17.99 -15.60 -17.66
CA THR A 214 -19.12 -16.00 -16.80
C THR A 214 -18.70 -16.92 -15.67
N ILE A 215 -17.79 -17.87 -15.92
CA ILE A 215 -17.28 -18.81 -14.91
C ILE A 215 -16.38 -18.06 -13.93
N TYR A 216 -15.51 -17.19 -14.43
CA TYR A 216 -14.63 -16.38 -13.58
C TYR A 216 -15.41 -15.46 -12.63
N GLN A 217 -16.45 -14.77 -13.12
CA GLN A 217 -17.27 -13.85 -12.32
C GLN A 217 -17.98 -14.56 -11.16
N GLN A 218 -18.44 -15.81 -11.36
CA GLN A 218 -19.03 -16.61 -10.27
C GLN A 218 -17.99 -16.93 -9.19
N MET A 219 -16.76 -17.29 -9.59
CA MET A 219 -15.68 -17.57 -8.64
C MET A 219 -15.27 -16.31 -7.87
N GLU A 220 -15.18 -15.17 -8.55
CA GLU A 220 -14.82 -13.88 -7.96
C GLU A 220 -15.83 -13.44 -6.88
N ALA A 221 -17.13 -13.56 -7.16
CA ALA A 221 -18.18 -13.21 -6.20
C ALA A 221 -18.09 -14.01 -4.89
N VAL A 222 -17.79 -15.31 -4.99
CA VAL A 222 -17.60 -16.18 -3.80
C VAL A 222 -16.34 -15.79 -3.04
N ALA A 223 -15.23 -15.50 -3.74
CA ALA A 223 -13.97 -15.09 -3.14
C ALA A 223 -14.09 -13.75 -2.39
N LEU A 224 -14.81 -12.77 -2.93
CA LEU A 224 -15.02 -11.47 -2.27
C LEU A 224 -15.82 -11.60 -0.97
N LYS A 225 -16.91 -12.40 -0.98
CA LYS A 225 -17.76 -12.60 0.20
C LYS A 225 -16.99 -13.27 1.35
N THR A 226 -16.17 -14.27 1.04
CA THR A 226 -15.34 -14.98 2.04
C THR A 226 -14.23 -14.09 2.60
N THR A 227 -13.62 -13.25 1.74
CA THR A 227 -12.56 -12.31 2.14
C THR A 227 -13.07 -11.29 3.16
N GLY A 228 -14.19 -10.62 2.89
CA GLY A 228 -14.75 -9.61 3.79
C GLY A 228 -15.09 -10.16 5.18
N ALA A 229 -15.64 -11.39 5.24
CA ALA A 229 -15.94 -12.05 6.50
C ALA A 229 -14.68 -12.36 7.32
N SER A 230 -13.62 -12.85 6.66
CA SER A 230 -12.32 -13.12 7.29
C SER A 230 -11.66 -11.84 7.83
N GLN A 231 -11.71 -10.75 7.04
CA GLN A 231 -11.18 -9.45 7.44
C GLN A 231 -11.87 -8.89 8.68
N LYS A 232 -13.21 -8.94 8.74
CA LYS A 232 -13.97 -8.51 9.93
C LYS A 232 -13.58 -9.30 11.17
N ARG A 233 -13.44 -10.62 11.04
CA ARG A 233 -13.02 -11.48 12.15
C ARG A 233 -11.62 -11.11 12.65
N ARG A 234 -10.69 -10.85 11.74
CA ARG A 234 -9.33 -10.44 12.07
C ARG A 234 -9.30 -9.10 12.82
N ILE A 235 -10.03 -8.10 12.33
CA ILE A 235 -10.14 -6.79 13.00
C ILE A 235 -10.65 -6.97 14.43
N TYR A 236 -11.69 -7.79 14.64
CA TYR A 236 -12.23 -8.06 15.97
C TYR A 236 -11.21 -8.75 16.89
N GLN A 237 -10.39 -9.65 16.37
CA GLN A 237 -9.34 -10.34 17.14
C GLN A 237 -8.17 -9.43 17.52
N GLU A 238 -7.81 -8.46 16.67
CA GLU A 238 -6.73 -7.50 16.94
C GLU A 238 -7.17 -6.36 17.87
N GLN A 239 -8.48 -6.17 18.05
CA GLN A 239 -9.07 -5.21 19.00
C GLN A 239 -9.25 -5.76 20.42
N ALA A 240 -9.28 -7.09 20.57
CA ALA A 240 -9.51 -7.79 21.84
C ALA A 240 -8.21 -8.00 22.61
#